data_AF-A0A382QXI5-F1
#
_entry.id   AF-A0A382QXI5-F1
#
_cell.length_a   1.000
_cell.length_b   1.000
_cell.length_c   1.000
_cell.angle_alpha   90.00
_cell.angle_beta   90.00
_cell.angle_gamma   90.00
#
_symmetry.space_group_name_H-M   'P 1'
#
loop_
_entity.id
_entity.type
_entity.pdbx_description
1 polymer ?
#
loop_
_entity_poly.entity_id
_entity_poly.type
_entity_poly.pdbx_seq_one_letter_code
_entity_poly.pdbx_strand_id
1 'polypeptide(L)'
;MLNKPFKVVIGILVLALSVIAIMPFLGYHFSLYELRIVKTEEIPLGFTHLFVIRSACFAALAFFGTQYLRRKRPASSLEPILVFGVFVVVFGLVFVILQQRTNWESWISLGLIVIFN
;
A
#
# COMPACT_ATOMS: atom_id res chain seq x y z
N MET A 1 -17.39 19.64 -15.53
CA MET A 1 -16.55 20.54 -14.71
C MET A 1 -16.58 20.03 -13.28
N LEU A 2 -15.46 19.51 -12.78
CA LEU A 2 -15.41 18.93 -11.44
C LEU A 2 -15.19 20.05 -10.41
N ASN A 3 -16.10 20.15 -9.43
CA ASN A 3 -16.13 21.23 -8.45
C ASN A 3 -14.84 21.27 -7.61
N LYS A 4 -14.27 22.46 -7.40
CA LYS A 4 -13.13 22.71 -6.49
C LYS A 4 -13.20 21.94 -5.16
N PRO A 5 -14.34 21.85 -4.44
CA PRO A 5 -14.43 21.06 -3.19
C PRO A 5 -14.09 19.59 -3.37
N PHE A 6 -14.49 18.95 -4.48
CA PHE A 6 -14.25 17.53 -4.69
C PHE A 6 -12.74 17.20 -4.84
N LYS A 7 -11.97 18.13 -5.43
CA LYS A 7 -10.50 17.99 -5.48
C LYS A 7 -9.86 18.09 -4.09
N VAL A 8 -10.40 18.93 -3.21
CA VAL A 8 -9.92 19.03 -1.83
C VAL A 8 -10.16 17.73 -1.09
N VAL A 9 -11.35 17.12 -1.22
CA VAL A 9 -11.67 15.82 -0.62
C VAL A 9 -10.69 14.74 -1.10
N ILE A 10 -10.42 14.67 -2.40
CA ILE A 10 -9.44 13.70 -2.94
C ILE A 10 -8.03 13.98 -2.40
N GLY A 11 -7.63 15.24 -2.27
CA GLY A 11 -6.33 15.61 -1.67
C GLY A 11 -6.19 15.11 -0.24
N ILE A 12 -7.24 15.30 0.59
CA ILE A 12 -7.27 14.81 1.97
C ILE A 12 -7.22 13.27 1.99
N LEU A 13 -7.99 12.62 1.12
CA LEU A 13 -8.01 11.16 1.02
C LEU A 13 -6.64 10.59 0.63
N VAL A 14 -5.96 11.20 -0.35
CA VAL A 14 -4.61 10.82 -0.78
C VAL A 14 -3.62 10.92 0.37
N LEU A 15 -3.66 12.02 1.14
CA LEU A 15 -2.80 12.19 2.31
C LEU A 15 -3.08 11.13 3.37
N ALA A 16 -4.35 10.92 3.71
CA ALA A 16 -4.75 9.91 4.69
C ALA A 16 -4.30 8.50 4.28
N LEU A 17 -4.56 8.11 3.02
CA LEU A 17 -4.15 6.82 2.48
C LEU A 17 -2.64 6.63 2.47
N SER A 18 -1.88 7.68 2.15
CA SER A 18 -0.41 7.64 2.17
C SER A 18 0.12 7.41 3.59
N VAL A 19 -0.45 8.09 4.59
CA VAL A 19 -0.08 7.91 6.00
C VAL A 19 -0.42 6.49 6.48
N ILE A 20 -1.63 6.02 6.19
CA ILE A 20 -2.08 4.68 6.59
C ILE A 20 -1.28 3.57 5.90
N ALA A 21 -0.82 3.79 4.67
CA ALA A 21 0.03 2.84 3.94
C ALA A 21 1.41 2.67 4.59
N ILE A 22 1.98 3.73 5.16
CA ILE A 22 3.33 3.70 5.76
C ILE A 22 3.28 3.23 7.23
N MET A 23 2.16 3.44 7.90
CA MET A 23 1.97 3.13 9.33
C MET A 23 2.44 1.72 9.75
N PRO A 24 2.14 0.63 8.99
CA PRO A 24 2.53 -0.73 9.38
C PRO A 24 4.04 -0.94 9.50
N PHE A 25 4.84 -0.19 8.74
CA PHE A 25 6.31 -0.28 8.82
C PHE A 25 6.87 0.35 10.10
N LEU A 26 6.11 1.23 10.75
CA LEU A 26 6.46 1.84 12.04
C LEU A 26 6.04 0.97 13.23
N GLY A 27 5.49 -0.22 12.99
CA GLY A 27 4.99 -1.12 14.05
C GLY A 27 3.58 -0.79 14.56
N TYR A 28 2.85 0.07 13.84
CA TYR A 28 1.47 0.44 14.18
C TYR A 28 0.54 0.11 13.02
N HIS A 29 -0.65 -0.41 13.31
CA HIS A 29 -1.69 -0.54 12.30
C HIS A 29 -2.98 0.11 12.76
N PHE A 30 -3.63 0.82 11.83
CA PHE A 30 -4.97 1.33 12.04
C PHE A 30 -5.99 0.21 11.78
N SER A 31 -6.68 -0.22 12.83
CA SER A 31 -7.81 -1.15 12.73
C SER A 31 -9.09 -0.36 12.48
N LEU A 32 -9.71 -0.58 11.31
CA LEU A 32 -10.98 0.05 10.96
C LEU A 32 -12.14 -0.48 11.82
N TYR A 33 -12.06 -1.74 12.26
CA TYR A 33 -13.09 -2.37 13.08
C TYR A 33 -13.16 -1.75 14.49
N GLU A 34 -12.00 -1.50 15.10
CA GLU A 34 -11.93 -0.97 16.47
C GLU A 34 -11.75 0.56 16.51
N LEU A 35 -11.58 1.21 15.34
CA LEU A 35 -11.17 2.61 15.21
C LEU A 35 -9.97 2.96 16.10
N ARG A 36 -9.06 1.99 16.29
CA ARG A 36 -7.93 2.08 17.20
C ARG A 36 -6.62 1.80 16.48
N ILE A 37 -5.57 2.47 16.95
CA ILE A 37 -4.20 2.19 16.56
C ILE A 37 -3.71 1.06 17.47
N VAL A 38 -3.41 -0.09 16.88
CA VAL A 38 -2.96 -1.28 17.60
C VAL A 38 -1.51 -1.56 17.20
N LYS A 39 -0.71 -2.05 18.16
CA LYS A 39 0.69 -2.43 17.90
C LYS A 39 0.73 -3.69 17.05
N THR A 40 1.65 -3.74 16.09
CA THR A 40 1.80 -4.87 15.16
C THR A 40 2.30 -6.16 15.84
N GLU A 41 2.86 -6.06 17.04
CA GLU A 41 3.41 -7.19 17.81
C GLU A 41 2.35 -8.20 18.29
N GLU A 42 1.08 -7.82 18.34
CA GLU A 42 -0.03 -8.66 18.84
C GLU A 42 -0.63 -9.57 17.75
N ILE A 43 -0.19 -9.44 16.50
CA ILE A 43 -0.85 -10.08 15.36
C ILE A 43 -0.11 -11.36 14.98
N PRO A 44 -0.83 -12.48 14.76
CA PRO A 44 -0.21 -13.73 14.35
C PRO A 44 0.64 -13.56 13.09
N LEU A 45 1.84 -14.14 13.10
CA LEU A 45 2.83 -14.14 12.01
C LEU A 45 2.28 -14.63 10.66
N GLY A 46 1.14 -15.33 10.65
CA GLY A 46 0.45 -15.74 9.42
C GLY A 46 -0.20 -14.59 8.65
N PHE A 47 -0.55 -13.48 9.30
CA PHE A 47 -1.30 -12.37 8.69
C PHE A 47 -0.43 -11.22 8.19
N THR A 48 0.89 -11.30 8.31
CA THR A 48 1.80 -10.22 7.87
C THR A 48 1.69 -9.90 6.38
N HIS A 49 1.39 -10.89 5.54
CA HIS A 49 1.16 -10.67 4.10
C HIS A 49 -0.05 -9.76 3.82
N LEU A 50 -1.08 -9.78 4.67
CA LEU A 50 -2.24 -8.91 4.54
C LEU A 50 -1.87 -7.44 4.75
N PHE A 51 -0.89 -7.14 5.63
CA PHE A 51 -0.41 -5.76 5.80
C PHE A 51 0.32 -5.25 4.57
N VAL A 52 1.12 -6.09 3.92
CA VAL A 52 1.82 -5.74 2.68
C VAL A 52 0.79 -5.42 1.59
N ILE A 53 -0.19 -6.31 1.38
CA ILE A 53 -1.24 -6.15 0.37
C ILE A 53 -2.08 -4.89 0.65
N ARG A 54 -2.51 -4.70 1.90
CA ARG A 54 -3.30 -3.53 2.31
C ARG A 54 -2.54 -2.23 2.06
N SER A 55 -1.27 -2.18 2.47
CA SER A 55 -0.43 -1.00 2.32
C SER A 55 -0.18 -0.69 0.84
N ALA A 56 0.08 -1.71 0.03
CA ALA A 56 0.23 -1.59 -1.41
C ALA A 56 -1.04 -1.05 -2.08
N CYS A 57 -2.21 -1.55 -1.67
CA CYS A 57 -3.50 -1.06 -2.15
C CYS A 57 -3.71 0.42 -1.82
N PHE A 58 -3.46 0.84 -0.57
CA PHE A 58 -3.61 2.23 -0.17
C PHE A 58 -2.60 3.17 -0.86
N ALA A 59 -1.36 2.74 -1.07
CA ALA A 59 -0.39 3.53 -1.82
C ALA A 59 -0.75 3.62 -3.32
N ALA A 60 -1.24 2.54 -3.92
CA ALA A 60 -1.73 2.56 -5.31
C ALA A 60 -2.92 3.52 -5.46
N LEU A 61 -3.88 3.48 -4.53
CA LEU A 61 -5.01 4.41 -4.51
C LEU A 61 -4.55 5.86 -4.30
N ALA A 62 -3.59 6.10 -3.41
CA ALA A 62 -2.99 7.41 -3.22
C ALA A 62 -2.30 7.89 -4.51
N PHE A 63 -1.55 7.02 -5.19
CA PHE A 63 -0.92 7.31 -6.48
C PHE A 63 -1.96 7.74 -7.52
N PHE A 64 -3.03 6.96 -7.71
CA PHE A 64 -4.09 7.33 -8.66
C PHE A 64 -4.81 8.61 -8.26
N GLY A 65 -5.04 8.85 -6.97
CA GLY A 65 -5.57 10.10 -6.47
C GLY A 65 -4.65 11.30 -6.78
N THR A 66 -3.33 11.15 -6.66
CA THR A 66 -2.38 12.21 -7.06
C THR A 66 -2.41 12.47 -8.57
N GLN A 67 -2.48 11.41 -9.38
CA GLN A 67 -2.56 11.52 -10.85
C GLN A 67 -3.83 12.22 -11.27
N TYR A 68 -4.95 11.91 -10.61
CA TYR A 68 -6.23 12.60 -10.79
C TYR A 68 -6.13 14.10 -10.50
N LEU A 69 -5.52 14.48 -9.37
CA LEU A 69 -5.32 15.89 -9.01
C LEU A 69 -4.42 16.63 -10.01
N ARG A 70 -3.40 15.93 -10.52
CA ARG A 70 -2.49 16.40 -11.58
C ARG A 70 -3.12 16.39 -12.98
N ARG A 71 -4.39 15.98 -13.12
CA ARG A 71 -5.13 15.85 -14.39
C ARG A 71 -4.43 14.96 -15.41
N LYS A 72 -3.61 14.00 -14.96
CA LYS A 72 -3.01 13.00 -15.84
C LYS A 72 -4.04 11.89 -16.08
N ARG A 73 -4.27 11.55 -17.35
CA ARG A 73 -5.06 10.38 -17.71
C ARG A 73 -4.21 9.13 -17.52
N PRO A 74 -4.80 8.00 -17.10
CA PRO A 74 -4.09 6.74 -17.12
C PRO A 74 -3.67 6.45 -18.57
N ALA A 75 -2.41 6.04 -18.75
CA ALA A 75 -1.82 5.77 -20.05
C ALA A 75 -2.37 4.46 -20.64
N SER A 76 -2.83 3.54 -19.80
CA SER A 76 -3.35 2.23 -20.22
C SER A 76 -4.32 1.66 -19.18
N SER A 77 -5.22 0.78 -19.62
CA SER A 77 -6.10 -0.01 -18.75
C SER A 77 -5.32 -0.95 -17.82
N LEU A 78 -4.05 -1.26 -18.13
CA LEU A 78 -3.17 -2.10 -17.32
C LEU A 78 -2.45 -1.35 -16.18
N GLU A 79 -2.45 -0.02 -16.21
CA GLU A 79 -1.73 0.82 -15.23
C GLU A 79 -2.13 0.51 -13.77
N PRO A 80 -3.41 0.27 -13.41
CA PRO A 80 -3.80 -0.08 -12.04
C PRO A 80 -3.13 -1.32 -11.50
N ILE A 81 -3.02 -2.36 -12.32
CA ILE A 81 -2.43 -3.65 -11.92
C ILE A 81 -0.93 -3.49 -11.75
N LEU A 82 -0.27 -2.81 -12.69
CA LEU A 82 1.18 -2.62 -12.66
C LEU A 82 1.64 -1.76 -11.50
N VAL A 83 0.94 -0.64 -11.24
CA VAL A 83 1.24 0.25 -10.09
C VAL A 83 1.04 -0.51 -8.77
N PHE A 84 -0.05 -1.27 -8.65
CA PHE A 84 -0.28 -2.11 -7.48
C PHE A 84 0.83 -3.15 -7.29
N GLY A 85 1.21 -3.86 -8.36
CA GLY A 85 2.29 -4.85 -8.36
C GLY A 85 3.63 -4.27 -7.91
N VAL A 86 4.02 -3.12 -8.45
CA VAL A 86 5.24 -2.40 -8.04
C VAL A 86 5.19 -2.04 -6.56
N PHE A 87 4.06 -1.55 -6.04
CA PHE A 87 3.93 -1.26 -4.61
C PHE A 87 3.98 -2.52 -3.74
N VAL A 88 3.42 -3.66 -4.19
CA VAL A 88 3.54 -4.95 -3.48
C VAL A 88 4.99 -5.38 -3.38
N VAL A 89 5.77 -5.27 -4.46
CA VAL A 89 7.21 -5.59 -4.45
C VAL A 89 7.97 -4.67 -3.51
N VAL A 90 7.79 -3.36 -3.64
CA VAL A 90 8.49 -2.36 -2.81
C VAL A 90 8.17 -2.57 -1.32
N PHE A 91 6.89 -2.65 -0.97
CA PHE A 91 6.47 -2.82 0.41
C PHE A 91 6.79 -4.20 0.97
N GLY A 92 6.67 -5.25 0.17
CA GLY A 92 7.06 -6.59 0.59
C GLY A 92 8.55 -6.68 0.88
N LEU A 93 9.39 -6.04 0.06
CA LEU A 93 10.83 -5.96 0.29
C LEU A 93 11.16 -5.18 1.57
N VAL A 94 10.55 -4.00 1.77
CA VAL A 94 10.72 -3.22 3.00
C VAL A 94 10.30 -4.05 4.23
N PHE A 95 9.20 -4.80 4.13
CA PHE A 95 8.70 -5.61 5.23
C PHE A 95 9.64 -6.78 5.57
N VAL A 96 10.18 -7.48 4.57
CA VAL A 96 11.15 -8.57 4.76
C VAL A 96 12.42 -8.06 5.46
N ILE A 97 12.92 -6.90 5.07
CA ILE A 97 14.10 -6.27 5.69
C ILE A 97 13.81 -5.87 7.14
N LEU A 98 12.71 -5.16 7.40
CA LEU A 98 12.39 -4.65 8.74
C LEU A 98 12.08 -5.77 9.74
N GLN A 99 11.41 -6.83 9.31
CA GLN A 99 11.07 -7.96 10.18
C GLN A 99 12.24 -8.95 10.36
N GLN A 100 13.40 -8.69 9.75
CA GLN A 100 14.54 -9.61 9.64
C GLN A 100 14.12 -11.05 9.28
N ARG A 101 13.10 -11.19 8.41
CA ARG A 101 12.64 -12.50 7.97
C ARG A 101 13.59 -13.04 6.91
N THR A 102 14.51 -13.90 7.32
CA THR A 102 15.36 -14.69 6.41
C THR A 102 14.64 -15.94 5.89
N ASN A 103 13.30 -15.96 5.89
CA ASN A 103 12.55 -17.09 5.36
C ASN A 103 12.64 -17.09 3.83
N TRP A 104 13.26 -18.12 3.27
CA TRP A 104 13.48 -18.28 1.83
C TRP A 104 12.18 -18.18 1.00
N GLU A 105 11.05 -18.63 1.55
CA GLU A 105 9.72 -18.54 0.93
C GLU A 105 9.26 -17.09 0.64
N SER A 106 9.62 -16.14 1.51
CA SER A 106 9.27 -14.72 1.32
C SER A 106 10.06 -14.11 0.16
N TRP A 107 11.31 -14.54 -0.03
CA TRP A 107 12.15 -14.10 -1.14
C TRP A 107 11.70 -14.72 -2.47
N ILE A 108 11.31 -15.99 -2.48
CA ILE A 108 10.75 -16.65 -3.68
C ILE A 108 9.46 -15.96 -4.11
N SER A 109 8.53 -15.70 -3.18
CA SER A 109 7.26 -15.06 -3.52
C SER A 109 7.44 -13.65 -4.08
N LEU A 110 8.37 -12.85 -3.52
CA LEU A 110 8.75 -11.56 -4.09
C LEU A 110 9.37 -11.71 -5.50
N GLY A 111 10.27 -12.67 -5.67
CA GLY A 111 10.90 -12.95 -6.97
C GLY A 111 9.88 -13.32 -8.05
N LEU A 112 8.90 -14.18 -7.73
CA LEU A 112 7.82 -14.54 -8.64
C LEU A 112 6.97 -13.32 -9.02
N ILE A 113 6.61 -12.47 -8.06
CA ILE A 113 5.82 -11.26 -8.33
C ILE A 113 6.56 -10.29 -9.26
N VAL A 114 7.89 -10.23 -9.18
CA VAL A 114 8.73 -9.42 -10.10
C VAL A 114 8.77 -10.04 -11.50
N ILE A 115 8.83 -11.36 -11.62
CA ILE A 115 8.87 -12.05 -12.93
C ILE A 115 7.53 -11.94 -13.67
N PHE A 116 6.41 -11.94 -12.94
CA PHE A 116 5.06 -11.88 -13.51
C PHE A 116 4.50 -10.47 -13.69
N ASN A 117 5.18 -9.42 -13.20
CA ASN A 117 4.82 -8.01 -13.47
C ASN A 117 5.49 -7.49 -14.75
#